data_AF-A0A7D4BE85-F1
#
_entry.id   AF-A0A7D4BE85-F1
#
_cell.length_a   1.000
_cell.length_b   1.000
_cell.length_c   1.000
_cell.angle_alpha   90.00
_cell.angle_beta   90.00
_cell.angle_gamma   90.00
#
_symmetry.space_group_name_H-M   'P 1'
#
loop_
_entity.id
_entity.type
_entity.pdbx_description
1 polymer ?
#
loop_
_entity_poly.entity_id
_entity_poly.type
_entity_poly.pdbx_seq_one_letter_code
_entity_poly.pdbx_strand_id
1 'polypeptide(L)'
;MKLHLSGWLLGSLLAAAPVAAAPHVWTIAGPPAVAEEFVQACNARLDLTDEQRTGLRAYLEQEIDYMAVQAANHSAAEVAELVPAEREQLQRVAGHLLSPGQLRQFRELEATPRMREYLKEMSLAD
;
A
#
# COMPACT_ATOMS: atom_id res chain seq x y z
N MET A 1 38.83 49.90 17.48
CA MET A 1 39.32 50.26 16.14
C MET A 1 38.15 50.21 15.16
N LYS A 2 37.81 51.35 14.56
CA LYS A 2 36.93 51.46 13.41
C LYS A 2 37.76 51.16 12.16
N LEU A 3 37.28 50.30 11.28
CA LEU A 3 37.62 50.32 9.85
C LEU A 3 36.35 49.95 9.07
N HIS A 4 35.85 50.95 8.35
CA HIS A 4 34.77 50.84 7.38
C HIS A 4 35.33 50.30 6.07
N LEU A 5 34.57 49.45 5.37
CA LEU A 5 34.71 49.28 3.93
C LEU A 5 33.32 49.11 3.31
N SER A 6 32.95 50.16 2.59
CA SER A 6 31.83 50.24 1.67
C SER A 6 32.14 49.49 0.38
N GLY A 7 31.15 48.79 -0.16
CA GLY A 7 31.12 48.27 -1.54
C GLY A 7 29.77 47.58 -1.72
N TRP A 8 28.73 48.26 -2.19
CA TRP A 8 28.35 48.31 -3.62
C TRP A 8 28.59 46.98 -4.32
N LEU A 9 27.50 46.24 -4.63
CA LEU A 9 26.94 46.12 -5.99
C LEU A 9 25.82 45.07 -5.99
N LEU A 10 24.69 45.47 -6.58
CA LEU A 10 23.80 44.70 -7.45
C LEU A 10 23.57 43.20 -7.17
N GLY A 11 22.27 42.87 -7.10
CA GLY A 11 21.79 41.61 -7.66
C GLY A 11 20.67 40.99 -6.88
N SER A 12 19.50 41.63 -6.86
CA SER A 12 18.25 40.91 -6.55
C SER A 12 17.95 39.94 -7.68
N LEU A 13 18.63 38.80 -7.71
CA LEU A 13 18.16 37.63 -8.41
C LEU A 13 17.00 37.08 -7.57
N LEU A 14 15.77 37.46 -7.96
CA LEU A 14 14.60 36.66 -7.66
C LEU A 14 14.82 35.28 -8.28
N ALA A 15 15.43 34.38 -7.51
CA ALA A 15 15.34 32.97 -7.76
C ALA A 15 13.87 32.60 -7.60
N ALA A 16 13.18 32.44 -8.72
CA ALA A 16 11.97 31.65 -8.77
C ALA A 16 12.36 30.25 -8.30
N ALA A 17 12.11 29.98 -7.01
CA ALA A 17 12.21 28.64 -6.48
C ALA A 17 11.28 27.77 -7.33
N PRO A 18 11.76 26.68 -7.96
CA PRO A 18 10.82 25.67 -8.39
C PRO A 18 10.13 25.23 -7.10
N VAL A 19 8.80 25.37 -7.06
CA VAL A 19 8.01 24.55 -6.14
C VAL A 19 8.36 23.14 -6.56
N ALA A 20 9.32 22.55 -5.84
CA ALA A 20 9.51 21.12 -5.85
C ALA A 20 8.14 20.60 -5.43
N ALA A 21 7.43 20.01 -6.39
CA ALA A 21 6.32 19.14 -6.09
C ALA A 21 6.84 18.26 -4.96
N ALA A 22 6.22 18.39 -3.78
CA ALA A 22 6.51 17.49 -2.68
C ALA A 22 6.50 16.10 -3.32
N PRO A 23 7.59 15.32 -3.24
CA PRO A 23 7.44 13.92 -3.54
C PRO A 23 6.30 13.51 -2.62
N HIS A 24 5.20 13.04 -3.19
CA HIS A 24 4.35 12.13 -2.46
C HIS A 24 5.31 10.98 -2.16
N VAL A 25 5.99 11.11 -1.02
CA VAL A 25 6.59 10.02 -0.32
C VAL A 25 5.36 9.22 0.04
N TRP A 26 4.95 8.35 -0.89
CA TRP A 26 4.49 7.04 -0.51
C TRP A 26 5.60 6.53 0.39
N THR A 27 5.49 6.87 1.68
CA THR A 27 6.01 6.00 2.73
C THR A 27 5.43 4.68 2.34
N ILE A 28 6.25 3.81 1.76
CA ILE A 28 5.97 2.40 1.62
C ILE A 28 5.63 2.02 3.05
N ALA A 29 4.34 1.94 3.32
CA ALA A 29 3.85 1.70 4.65
C ALA A 29 4.44 0.32 5.02
N GLY A 30 4.94 0.18 6.25
CA GLY A 30 5.47 -1.10 6.67
C GLY A 30 4.40 -2.19 6.46
N PRO A 31 4.80 -3.47 6.33
CA PRO A 31 3.89 -4.57 6.02
C PRO A 31 2.55 -4.57 6.82
N PRO A 32 2.51 -4.26 8.13
CA PRO A 32 1.24 -4.15 8.87
C PRO A 32 0.33 -2.99 8.41
N ALA A 33 0.90 -1.89 7.96
CA ALA A 33 0.16 -0.69 7.56
C ALA A 33 -0.52 -0.86 6.19
N VAL A 34 0.07 -1.63 5.26
CA VAL A 34 -0.58 -1.90 3.96
C VAL A 34 -1.84 -2.79 4.13
N ALA A 35 -1.82 -3.75 5.06
CA ALA A 35 -3.02 -4.54 5.38
C ALA A 35 -4.15 -3.65 5.93
N GLU A 36 -3.82 -2.72 6.82
CA GLU A 36 -4.79 -1.77 7.36
C GLU A 36 -5.36 -0.84 6.27
N GLU A 37 -4.50 -0.26 5.42
CA GLU A 37 -4.92 0.60 4.31
C GLU A 37 -5.82 -0.14 3.30
N PHE A 38 -5.49 -1.39 2.98
CA PHE A 38 -6.32 -2.26 2.14
C PHE A 38 -7.72 -2.45 2.77
N VAL A 39 -7.78 -2.79 4.06
CA VAL A 39 -9.05 -3.02 4.75
C VAL A 39 -9.86 -1.74 4.89
N GLN A 40 -9.23 -0.58 5.09
CA GLN A 40 -9.90 0.71 5.09
C GLN A 40 -10.53 1.02 3.72
N ALA A 41 -9.81 0.73 2.63
CA ALA A 41 -10.34 0.88 1.27
C ALA A 41 -11.53 -0.06 1.00
N CYS A 42 -11.46 -1.30 1.49
CA CYS A 42 -12.61 -2.23 1.45
C CYS A 42 -13.79 -1.68 2.25
N ASN A 43 -13.56 -1.21 3.47
CA ASN A 43 -14.63 -0.72 4.34
C ASN A 43 -15.36 0.49 3.77
N ALA A 44 -14.63 1.41 3.12
CA ALA A 44 -15.22 2.59 2.48
C ALA A 44 -16.29 2.26 1.42
N ARG A 45 -16.27 1.04 0.86
CA ARG A 45 -17.20 0.59 -0.18
C ARG A 45 -18.16 -0.49 0.28
N LEU A 46 -17.72 -1.37 1.17
CA LEU A 46 -18.44 -2.60 1.54
C LEU A 46 -19.22 -2.50 2.85
N ASP A 47 -19.03 -1.42 3.62
CA ASP A 47 -19.62 -1.23 4.95
C ASP A 47 -19.40 -2.47 5.83
N LEU A 48 -18.13 -2.80 6.05
CA LEU A 48 -17.72 -4.01 6.76
C LEU A 48 -18.01 -3.86 8.25
N THR A 49 -18.50 -4.92 8.89
CA THR A 49 -18.58 -4.97 10.36
C THR A 49 -17.19 -4.97 10.99
N ASP A 50 -17.11 -4.63 12.27
CA ASP A 50 -15.84 -4.66 13.02
C ASP A 50 -15.18 -6.04 12.98
N GLU A 51 -15.98 -7.10 13.08
CA GLU A 51 -15.52 -8.49 12.99
C GLU A 51 -14.97 -8.81 11.59
N GLN A 52 -15.68 -8.39 10.53
CA GLN A 52 -15.20 -8.57 9.14
C GLN A 52 -13.90 -7.82 8.88
N ARG A 53 -13.79 -6.56 9.34
CA ARG A 53 -12.55 -5.76 9.21
C ARG A 53 -11.39 -6.40 9.95
N THR A 54 -11.63 -6.81 11.19
CA THR A 54 -10.60 -7.43 12.03
C THR A 54 -10.13 -8.75 11.45
N GLY A 55 -11.06 -9.61 11.02
CA GLY A 55 -10.75 -10.89 10.41
C GLY A 55 -9.97 -10.76 9.10
N LEU A 56 -10.40 -9.85 8.21
CA LEU A 56 -9.71 -9.60 6.95
C LEU A 56 -8.30 -9.02 7.17
N ARG A 57 -8.15 -8.07 8.09
CA ARG A 57 -6.85 -7.50 8.43
C ARG A 57 -5.90 -8.56 8.99
N ALA A 58 -6.35 -9.34 9.97
CA ALA A 58 -5.52 -10.37 10.59
C ALA A 58 -5.05 -11.42 9.57
N TYR A 59 -5.94 -11.81 8.63
CA TYR A 59 -5.55 -12.69 7.54
C TYR A 59 -4.48 -12.06 6.64
N LEU A 60 -4.66 -10.80 6.23
CA LEU A 60 -3.69 -10.12 5.37
C LEU A 60 -2.33 -9.91 6.05
N GLU A 61 -2.33 -9.56 7.34
CA GLU A 61 -1.09 -9.47 8.14
C GLU A 61 -0.34 -10.81 8.15
N GLN A 62 -1.06 -11.93 8.32
CA GLN A 62 -0.48 -13.26 8.26
C GLN A 62 0.09 -13.60 6.87
N GLU A 63 -0.65 -13.28 5.79
CA GLU A 63 -0.18 -13.51 4.41
C GLU A 63 1.08 -12.72 4.10
N ILE A 64 1.14 -11.46 4.56
CA ILE A 64 2.31 -10.61 4.37
C ILE A 64 3.54 -11.22 5.06
N ASP A 65 3.40 -11.66 6.31
CA ASP A 65 4.49 -12.30 7.04
C ASP A 65 4.92 -13.61 6.34
N TYR A 66 3.96 -14.41 5.88
CA TYR A 66 4.24 -15.63 5.12
C TYR A 66 5.00 -15.34 3.83
N MET A 67 4.51 -14.42 3.00
CA MET A 67 5.17 -14.07 1.73
C MET A 67 6.55 -13.45 1.94
N ALA A 68 6.74 -12.70 3.03
CA ALA A 68 8.06 -12.19 3.42
C ALA A 68 9.05 -13.31 3.77
N VAL A 69 8.59 -14.35 4.50
CA VAL A 69 9.40 -15.55 4.75
C VAL A 69 9.72 -16.27 3.44
N GLN A 70 8.76 -16.41 2.52
CA GLN A 70 9.03 -17.06 1.24
C GLN A 70 10.05 -16.26 0.41
N ALA A 71 9.92 -14.95 0.35
CA ALA A 71 10.87 -14.07 -0.34
C ALA A 71 12.28 -14.09 0.28
N ALA A 72 12.41 -14.37 1.57
CA ALA A 72 13.71 -14.50 2.22
C ALA A 72 14.41 -15.85 1.94
N ASN A 73 13.66 -16.89 1.56
CA ASN A 73 14.16 -18.27 1.44
C ASN A 73 14.16 -18.81 0.01
N HIS A 74 13.47 -18.15 -0.92
CA HIS A 74 13.28 -18.61 -2.29
C HIS A 74 13.60 -17.51 -3.31
N SER A 75 13.79 -17.90 -4.57
CA SER A 75 13.98 -16.93 -5.66
C SER A 75 12.68 -16.20 -5.97
N ALA A 76 12.79 -15.01 -6.57
CA ALA A 76 11.62 -14.23 -6.97
C ALA A 76 10.70 -15.00 -7.95
N ALA A 77 11.24 -15.88 -8.78
CA ALA A 77 10.45 -16.71 -9.69
C ALA A 77 9.63 -17.76 -8.93
N GLU A 78 10.24 -18.46 -7.96
CA GLU A 78 9.55 -19.44 -7.12
C GLU A 78 8.46 -18.77 -6.25
N VAL A 79 8.71 -17.55 -5.76
CA VAL A 79 7.71 -16.79 -5.00
C VAL A 79 6.54 -16.36 -5.90
N ALA A 80 6.82 -15.93 -7.14
CA ALA A 80 5.78 -15.57 -8.11
C ALA A 80 4.85 -16.75 -8.44
N GLU A 81 5.37 -17.99 -8.42
CA GLU A 81 4.55 -19.21 -8.61
C GLU A 81 3.54 -19.44 -7.48
N LEU A 82 3.76 -18.87 -6.28
CA LEU A 82 2.82 -18.97 -5.15
C LEU A 82 1.65 -18.01 -5.29
N VAL A 83 1.85 -16.85 -5.95
CA VAL A 83 0.88 -15.76 -5.99
C VAL A 83 -0.51 -16.24 -6.42
N PRO A 84 -0.72 -17.03 -7.49
CA PRO A 84 -2.05 -17.50 -7.86
C PRO A 84 -2.76 -18.32 -6.76
N ALA A 85 -2.03 -19.16 -6.03
CA ALA A 85 -2.60 -19.96 -4.95
C ALA A 85 -3.02 -19.08 -3.76
N GLU A 86 -2.18 -18.11 -3.39
CA GLU A 86 -2.49 -17.18 -2.29
C GLU A 86 -3.61 -16.20 -2.67
N ARG A 87 -3.72 -15.79 -3.95
CA ARG A 87 -4.88 -15.08 -4.49
C ARG A 87 -6.17 -15.86 -4.28
N GLU A 88 -6.16 -17.16 -4.59
CA GLU A 88 -7.33 -18.01 -4.40
C GLU A 88 -7.67 -18.16 -2.91
N GLN A 89 -6.66 -18.23 -2.04
CA GLN A 89 -6.86 -18.28 -0.60
C GLN A 89 -7.52 -17.01 -0.08
N LEU A 90 -7.08 -15.83 -0.53
CA LEU A 90 -7.76 -14.56 -0.22
C LEU A 90 -9.23 -14.58 -0.66
N GLN A 91 -9.54 -15.11 -1.86
CA GLN A 91 -10.94 -15.24 -2.31
C GLN A 91 -11.75 -16.18 -1.44
N ARG A 92 -11.17 -17.29 -0.96
CA ARG A 92 -11.84 -18.23 -0.05
C ARG A 92 -12.14 -17.57 1.29
N VAL A 93 -11.16 -16.89 1.89
CA VAL A 93 -11.33 -16.17 3.16
C VAL A 93 -12.38 -15.07 3.03
N ALA A 94 -12.30 -14.26 1.97
CA ALA A 94 -13.32 -13.25 1.69
C ALA A 94 -14.73 -13.87 1.52
N GLY A 95 -14.83 -15.04 0.87
CA GLY A 95 -16.09 -15.77 0.73
C GLY A 95 -16.67 -16.30 2.03
N HIS A 96 -15.86 -16.52 3.06
CA HIS A 96 -16.30 -16.91 4.39
C HIS A 96 -16.67 -15.71 5.27
N LEU A 97 -15.96 -14.59 5.13
CA LEU A 97 -16.17 -13.38 5.95
C LEU A 97 -17.31 -12.50 5.43
N LEU A 98 -17.47 -12.41 4.10
CA LEU A 98 -18.34 -11.42 3.47
C LEU A 98 -19.68 -12.02 3.07
N SER A 99 -20.74 -11.21 3.14
CA SER A 99 -22.02 -11.56 2.53
C SER A 99 -21.87 -11.68 1.00
N PRO A 100 -22.78 -12.39 0.30
CA PRO A 100 -22.70 -12.51 -1.16
C PRO A 100 -22.67 -11.18 -1.93
N GLY A 101 -23.36 -10.15 -1.39
CA GLY A 101 -23.34 -8.80 -1.97
C GLY A 101 -21.98 -8.12 -1.81
N GLN A 102 -21.42 -8.16 -0.60
CA GLN A 102 -20.10 -7.62 -0.29
C GLN A 102 -18.99 -8.35 -1.06
N LEU A 103 -19.08 -9.68 -1.21
CA LEU A 103 -18.10 -10.47 -1.95
C LEU A 103 -18.04 -10.08 -3.44
N ARG A 104 -19.18 -9.80 -4.06
CA ARG A 104 -19.22 -9.31 -5.45
C ARG A 104 -18.52 -7.97 -5.57
N GLN A 105 -18.87 -7.02 -4.70
CA GLN A 105 -18.28 -5.70 -4.67
C GLN A 105 -16.79 -5.71 -4.31
N PHE A 106 -16.36 -6.66 -3.47
CA PHE A 106 -14.97 -6.91 -3.14
C PHE A 106 -14.16 -7.28 -4.39
N ARG A 107 -14.66 -8.22 -5.20
CA ARG A 107 -14.02 -8.61 -6.46
C ARG A 107 -13.95 -7.46 -7.48
N GLU A 108 -15.01 -6.65 -7.54
CA GLU A 108 -15.01 -5.43 -8.35
C GLU A 108 -13.95 -4.43 -7.87
N LEU A 109 -13.84 -4.27 -6.54
CA LEU A 109 -12.89 -3.37 -5.91
C LEU A 109 -11.43 -3.84 -6.13
N GLU A 110 -11.15 -5.14 -6.02
CA GLU A 110 -9.83 -5.72 -6.31
C GLU A 110 -9.37 -5.52 -7.76
N ALA A 111 -10.31 -5.42 -8.71
CA ALA A 111 -9.99 -5.14 -10.10
C ALA A 111 -9.53 -3.68 -10.33
N THR A 112 -9.69 -2.79 -9.35
CA THR A 112 -9.25 -1.39 -9.48
C THR A 112 -7.73 -1.26 -9.39
N PRO A 113 -7.12 -0.24 -10.05
CA PRO A 113 -5.66 -0.06 -10.02
C PRO A 113 -5.09 0.08 -8.62
N ARG A 114 -5.73 0.86 -7.74
CA ARG A 114 -5.24 1.08 -6.38
C ARG A 114 -5.27 -0.19 -5.53
N MET A 115 -6.31 -1.00 -5.63
CA MET A 115 -6.32 -2.27 -4.90
C MET A 115 -5.27 -3.24 -5.43
N ARG A 116 -5.03 -3.25 -6.75
CA ARG A 116 -3.94 -4.04 -7.31
C ARG A 116 -2.57 -3.60 -6.80
N GLU A 117 -2.36 -2.31 -6.57
CA GLU A 117 -1.12 -1.81 -5.93
C GLU A 117 -0.96 -2.35 -4.52
N TYR A 118 -1.98 -2.26 -3.66
CA TYR A 118 -1.92 -2.85 -2.33
C TYR A 118 -1.65 -4.35 -2.35
N LEU A 119 -2.28 -5.06 -3.28
CA LEU A 119 -2.04 -6.50 -3.45
C LEU A 119 -0.59 -6.79 -3.87
N LYS A 120 0.01 -5.98 -4.76
CA LYS A 120 1.44 -6.11 -5.10
C LYS A 120 2.35 -5.82 -3.91
N GLU A 121 2.05 -4.78 -3.13
CA GLU A 121 2.79 -4.42 -1.92
C GLU A 121 2.77 -5.54 -0.87
N MET A 122 1.70 -6.32 -0.83
CA MET A 122 1.57 -7.53 0.00
C MET A 122 2.12 -8.81 -0.66
N SER A 123 2.75 -8.72 -1.84
CA SER A 123 3.17 -9.87 -2.67
C SER A 123 2.03 -10.81 -3.08
N LEU A 124 0.81 -10.31 -3.12
CA LEU A 124 -0.42 -10.99 -3.53
C LEU A 124 -0.88 -10.54 -4.93
N ALA A 125 0.00 -10.02 -5.79
CA ALA A 125 -0.27 -9.73 -7.19
C ALA A 125 1.03 -9.44 -7.96
N ASP A 126 0.99 -9.67 -9.29
CA ASP A 126 2.06 -9.30 -10.23
C ASP A 126 1.95 -7.86 -10.74
#